data_AF-A0A962E357-F1
#
_entry.id   AF-A0A962E357-F1
#
_cell.length_a   1.000
_cell.length_b   1.000
_cell.length_c   1.000
_cell.angle_alpha   90.00
_cell.angle_beta   90.00
_cell.angle_gamma   90.00
#
_symmetry.space_group_name_H-M   'P 1'
#
loop_
_entity.id
_entity.type
_entity.pdbx_description
1 polymer ?
#
loop_
_entity_poly.entity_id
_entity_poly.type
_entity_poly.pdbx_seq_one_letter_code
_entity_poly.pdbx_strand_id
1 'polypeptide(L)'
;MRYGEIAPARMFAAMFLHGDWGHLIGNMLFLALLGLLVEGALGPALFISLYLLGGLGGQVFSLYWRWGEVGGLLGASGAIAALMGAFCVLWGMRRVRFFYWLVVIFDYVRAPALWLLLPWLGWELASMVLNPDAGIGFDAHAGGMMAGALLAVGVRRMGWEKREFMDEDERGETDLRLREQAAAAMGALNFGLALTLYDQLAAAHPEEAEIQVARYRAAKYQQPPAQIDRAASAVLALRGPDAVTTQQLHVWNDYMEAKAQRPSVSASALFNFLERLIDGGRLEPAERLLQALARMPTRPARLPQLALALVRQLPAQAPSRAHWLTWLQTQKVDPAAAEKARLISELAAASG
;
A
#
# COMPACT_ATOMS: atom_id res chain seq x y z
N MET A 1 -12.81 -22.49 -35.25
CA MET A 1 -12.12 -23.80 -35.38
C MET A 1 -13.10 -24.86 -35.87
N ARG A 2 -12.69 -25.93 -36.56
CA ARG A 2 -13.56 -27.07 -36.93
C ARG A 2 -13.15 -28.33 -36.18
N TYR A 3 -14.09 -29.18 -35.81
CA TYR A 3 -13.80 -30.40 -35.03
C TYR A 3 -13.16 -31.56 -35.81
N GLY A 4 -12.74 -31.36 -37.06
CA GLY A 4 -12.07 -32.37 -37.89
C GLY A 4 -10.70 -31.94 -38.41
N GLU A 5 -10.14 -30.83 -37.91
CA GLU A 5 -8.92 -30.24 -38.45
C GLU A 5 -8.04 -29.65 -37.33
N ILE A 6 -6.76 -30.05 -37.29
CA ILE A 6 -5.75 -29.37 -36.46
C ILE A 6 -5.18 -28.21 -37.29
N ALA A 7 -5.68 -27.00 -37.05
CA ALA A 7 -5.23 -25.79 -37.73
C ALA A 7 -4.85 -24.70 -36.72
N PRO A 8 -3.58 -24.63 -36.27
CA PRO A 8 -3.15 -23.76 -35.18
C PRO A 8 -3.52 -22.28 -35.37
N ALA A 9 -3.34 -21.74 -36.58
CA ALA A 9 -3.71 -20.36 -36.89
C ALA A 9 -5.22 -20.11 -36.74
N ARG A 10 -6.06 -21.07 -37.15
CA ARG A 10 -7.52 -20.98 -37.02
C ARG A 10 -7.97 -21.15 -35.57
N MET A 11 -7.27 -21.98 -34.79
CA MET A 11 -7.52 -22.13 -33.36
C MET A 11 -7.20 -20.82 -32.62
N PHE A 12 -6.03 -20.24 -32.90
CA PHE A 12 -5.64 -18.96 -32.33
C PHE A 12 -6.65 -17.85 -32.69
N ALA A 13 -6.99 -17.69 -33.97
CA ALA A 13 -7.95 -16.68 -34.41
C ALA A 13 -9.36 -16.89 -33.82
N ALA A 14 -9.79 -18.15 -33.63
CA ALA A 14 -11.10 -18.46 -33.07
C ALA A 14 -11.30 -17.95 -31.64
N MET A 15 -10.22 -17.74 -30.87
CA MET A 15 -10.28 -17.18 -29.52
C MET A 15 -10.79 -15.74 -29.48
N PHE A 16 -10.73 -15.03 -30.61
CA PHE A 16 -11.10 -13.61 -30.69
C PHE A 16 -12.42 -13.36 -31.45
N LEU A 17 -13.03 -14.42 -32.00
CA LEU A 17 -14.29 -14.34 -32.75
C LEU A 17 -15.48 -14.63 -31.84
N HIS A 18 -16.59 -13.92 -32.06
CA HIS A 18 -17.82 -14.05 -31.27
C HIS A 18 -19.03 -14.20 -32.20
N GLY A 19 -20.00 -15.01 -31.79
CA GLY A 19 -21.18 -15.32 -32.60
C GLY A 19 -22.21 -14.17 -32.64
N ASP A 20 -22.26 -13.38 -31.57
CA ASP A 20 -23.21 -12.30 -31.38
C ASP A 20 -22.69 -11.27 -30.35
N TRP A 21 -23.39 -10.14 -30.24
CA TRP A 21 -23.04 -9.04 -29.34
C TRP A 21 -23.17 -9.41 -27.86
N GLY A 22 -24.18 -10.21 -27.48
CA GLY A 22 -24.38 -10.63 -26.10
C GLY A 22 -23.22 -11.50 -25.62
N HIS A 23 -22.80 -12.45 -26.45
CA HIS A 23 -21.63 -13.29 -26.19
C HIS A 23 -20.34 -12.47 -26.06
N LEU A 24 -20.11 -11.48 -26.94
CA LEU A 24 -18.96 -10.58 -26.83
C LEU A 24 -18.97 -9.78 -25.52
N ILE A 25 -20.10 -9.12 -25.21
CA ILE A 25 -20.22 -8.28 -24.00
C ILE A 25 -20.03 -9.13 -22.75
N GLY A 26 -20.64 -10.32 -22.70
CA GLY A 26 -20.47 -11.27 -21.60
C GLY A 26 -19.01 -11.64 -21.39
N ASN A 27 -18.31 -12.05 -22.47
CA ASN A 27 -16.89 -12.40 -22.39
C ASN A 27 -16.03 -11.22 -21.92
N MET A 28 -16.29 -10.00 -22.40
CA MET A 28 -15.52 -8.83 -21.99
C MET A 28 -15.78 -8.45 -20.53
N LEU A 29 -16.99 -8.60 -20.02
CA LEU A 29 -17.30 -8.36 -18.61
C LEU A 29 -16.55 -9.35 -17.71
N PHE A 30 -16.61 -10.65 -18.01
CA PHE A 30 -15.87 -11.65 -17.24
C PHE A 30 -14.35 -11.47 -17.35
N LEU A 31 -13.85 -11.13 -18.55
CA LEU A 31 -12.45 -10.83 -18.75
C LEU A 31 -12.02 -9.60 -17.95
N ALA A 32 -12.84 -8.55 -17.88
CA ALA A 32 -12.54 -7.39 -17.07
C ALA A 32 -12.50 -7.74 -15.57
N LEU A 33 -13.51 -8.45 -15.06
CA LEU A 33 -13.59 -8.79 -13.63
C LEU A 33 -12.48 -9.75 -13.20
N LEU A 34 -12.31 -10.85 -13.93
CA LEU A 34 -11.39 -11.92 -13.58
C LEU A 34 -9.97 -11.66 -14.10
N GLY A 35 -9.87 -11.12 -15.30
CA GLY A 35 -8.59 -10.84 -15.94
C GLY A 35 -7.80 -9.79 -15.21
N LEU A 36 -8.43 -8.71 -14.72
CA LEU A 36 -7.72 -7.69 -13.91
C LEU A 36 -7.16 -8.28 -12.61
N LEU A 37 -7.90 -9.17 -11.94
CA LEU A 37 -7.40 -9.86 -10.74
C LEU A 37 -6.21 -10.74 -11.08
N VAL A 38 -6.36 -11.65 -12.06
CA VAL A 38 -5.28 -12.58 -12.46
C VAL A 38 -4.05 -11.82 -13.00
N GLU A 39 -4.25 -10.74 -13.76
CA GLU A 39 -3.18 -9.85 -14.21
C GLU A 39 -2.49 -9.14 -13.04
N GLY A 40 -3.24 -8.67 -12.05
CA GLY A 40 -2.66 -8.10 -10.83
C GLY A 40 -1.76 -9.10 -10.09
N ALA A 41 -2.16 -10.37 -10.02
CA ALA A 41 -1.38 -11.42 -9.37
C ALA A 41 -0.20 -11.93 -10.21
N LEU A 42 -0.25 -11.87 -11.54
CA LEU A 42 0.79 -12.47 -12.40
C LEU A 42 1.64 -11.45 -13.16
N GLY A 43 1.17 -10.21 -13.28
CA GLY A 43 1.66 -9.23 -14.24
C GLY A 43 1.23 -9.52 -15.69
N PRO A 44 1.44 -8.55 -16.60
CA PRO A 44 0.88 -8.59 -17.95
C PRO A 44 1.42 -9.75 -18.80
N ALA A 45 2.72 -10.05 -18.72
CA ALA A 45 3.35 -11.07 -19.56
C ALA A 45 2.84 -12.50 -19.25
N LEU A 46 2.78 -12.85 -17.96
CA LEU A 46 2.27 -14.14 -17.53
C LEU A 46 0.75 -14.24 -17.71
N PHE A 47 0.01 -13.14 -17.53
CA PHE A 47 -1.41 -13.07 -17.82
C PHE A 47 -1.72 -13.39 -19.28
N ILE A 48 -1.08 -12.69 -20.23
CA ILE A 48 -1.28 -12.93 -21.67
C ILE A 48 -0.91 -14.36 -22.03
N SER A 49 0.21 -14.86 -21.50
CA SER A 49 0.65 -16.25 -21.73
C SER A 49 -0.38 -17.25 -21.22
N LEU A 50 -0.92 -17.04 -20.02
CA LEU A 50 -1.93 -17.91 -19.43
C LEU A 50 -3.25 -17.87 -20.19
N TYR A 51 -3.69 -16.69 -20.63
CA TYR A 51 -4.88 -16.53 -21.46
C TYR A 51 -4.75 -17.29 -22.79
N LEU A 52 -3.64 -17.11 -23.51
CA LEU A 52 -3.41 -17.74 -24.80
C LEU A 52 -3.22 -19.25 -24.68
N LEU A 53 -2.32 -19.71 -23.81
CA LEU A 53 -2.03 -21.14 -23.64
C LEU A 53 -3.22 -21.89 -23.04
N GLY A 54 -3.92 -21.29 -22.08
CA GLY A 54 -5.11 -21.86 -21.47
C GLY A 54 -6.26 -22.00 -22.47
N GLY A 55 -6.52 -20.95 -23.27
CA GLY A 55 -7.54 -21.00 -24.31
C GLY A 55 -7.21 -22.01 -25.43
N LEU A 56 -5.94 -22.12 -25.84
CA LEU A 56 -5.50 -23.18 -26.75
C LEU A 56 -5.65 -24.56 -26.13
N GLY A 57 -5.35 -24.72 -24.83
CA GLY A 57 -5.56 -25.97 -24.09
C GLY A 57 -7.03 -26.40 -24.09
N GLY A 58 -7.96 -25.47 -23.87
CA GLY A 58 -9.40 -25.72 -23.99
C GLY A 58 -9.82 -26.13 -25.40
N GLN A 59 -9.29 -25.48 -26.43
CA GLN A 59 -9.55 -25.85 -27.82
C GLN A 59 -9.01 -27.24 -28.17
N VAL A 60 -7.81 -27.59 -27.72
CA VAL A 60 -7.23 -28.93 -27.93
C VAL A 60 -8.07 -30.00 -27.24
N PHE A 61 -8.51 -29.74 -26.00
CA PHE A 61 -9.37 -30.66 -25.27
C PHE A 61 -10.70 -30.87 -26.00
N SER A 62 -11.34 -29.79 -26.44
CA SER A 62 -12.60 -29.84 -27.18
C SER A 62 -12.47 -30.55 -28.53
N LEU A 63 -11.37 -30.30 -29.26
CA LEU A 63 -11.06 -31.01 -30.51
C LEU A 63 -10.95 -32.51 -30.31
N TYR A 64 -10.27 -32.91 -29.25
CA TYR A 64 -10.09 -34.31 -28.91
C TYR A 64 -11.43 -34.95 -28.54
N TRP A 65 -12.26 -34.25 -27.76
CA TRP A 65 -13.56 -34.76 -27.31
C TRP A 65 -14.57 -34.90 -28.45
N ARG A 66 -14.58 -33.96 -29.39
CA ARG A 66 -15.59 -33.84 -30.45
C ARG A 66 -15.05 -34.23 -31.84
N TRP A 67 -13.96 -34.98 -31.89
CA TRP A 67 -13.26 -35.26 -33.14
C TRP A 67 -14.17 -35.86 -34.21
N GLY A 68 -14.24 -35.22 -35.37
CA GLY A 68 -15.06 -35.66 -36.51
C GLY A 68 -16.52 -35.21 -36.48
N GLU A 69 -16.97 -34.51 -35.44
CA GLU A 69 -18.32 -33.94 -35.40
C GLU A 69 -18.50 -32.78 -36.39
N VAL A 70 -19.73 -32.63 -36.90
CA VAL A 70 -20.10 -31.50 -37.75
C VAL A 70 -20.26 -30.26 -36.88
N GLY A 71 -19.37 -29.28 -37.05
CA GLY A 71 -19.44 -28.02 -36.32
C GLY A 71 -18.06 -27.46 -35.99
N GLY A 72 -18.05 -26.55 -35.03
CA GLY A 72 -16.83 -25.89 -34.60
C GLY A 72 -17.01 -25.10 -33.31
N LEU A 73 -15.88 -24.60 -32.80
CA LEU A 73 -15.81 -23.71 -31.65
C LEU A 73 -15.31 -22.32 -32.07
N LEU A 74 -15.86 -21.29 -31.43
CA LEU A 74 -15.40 -19.90 -31.47
C LEU A 74 -15.68 -19.23 -30.13
N GLY A 75 -14.85 -18.27 -29.74
CA GLY A 75 -15.07 -17.48 -28.53
C GLY A 75 -13.86 -17.42 -27.60
N ALA A 76 -13.81 -16.32 -26.85
CA ALA A 76 -12.84 -16.10 -25.77
C ALA A 76 -13.14 -16.94 -24.51
N SER A 77 -14.30 -17.58 -24.44
CA SER A 77 -14.84 -18.21 -23.22
C SER A 77 -13.96 -19.34 -22.68
N GLY A 78 -13.30 -20.14 -23.53
CA GLY A 78 -12.33 -21.15 -23.10
C GLY A 78 -11.08 -20.55 -22.43
N ALA A 79 -10.61 -19.39 -22.90
CA ALA A 79 -9.51 -18.67 -22.27
C ALA A 79 -9.93 -18.04 -20.94
N ILE A 80 -11.16 -17.53 -20.86
CA ILE A 80 -11.75 -17.02 -19.61
C ILE A 80 -11.93 -18.16 -18.60
N ALA A 81 -12.34 -19.35 -19.04
CA ALA A 81 -12.40 -20.53 -18.18
C ALA A 81 -11.01 -20.91 -17.65
N ALA A 82 -9.96 -20.75 -18.47
CA ALA A 82 -8.57 -20.91 -18.00
C ALA A 82 -8.17 -19.87 -16.95
N LEU A 83 -8.56 -18.60 -17.11
CA LEU A 83 -8.40 -17.59 -16.06
C LEU A 83 -9.12 -17.99 -14.76
N MET A 84 -10.29 -18.63 -14.85
CA MET A 84 -11.04 -19.10 -13.68
C MET A 84 -10.33 -20.24 -12.96
N GLY A 85 -9.83 -21.22 -13.73
CA GLY A 85 -9.02 -22.30 -13.17
C GLY A 85 -7.74 -21.78 -12.50
N ALA A 86 -7.07 -20.82 -13.14
CA ALA A 86 -5.91 -20.16 -12.57
C ALA A 86 -6.24 -19.39 -11.29
N PHE A 87 -7.32 -18.61 -11.30
CA PHE A 87 -7.81 -17.86 -10.14
C PHE A 87 -8.11 -18.77 -8.94
N CYS A 88 -8.78 -19.90 -9.18
CA CYS A 88 -9.07 -20.89 -8.13
C CYS A 88 -7.80 -21.47 -7.52
N VAL A 89 -6.77 -21.75 -8.34
CA VAL A 89 -5.47 -22.18 -7.82
C VAL A 89 -4.84 -21.04 -7.03
N LEU A 90 -4.67 -19.86 -7.64
CA LEU A 90 -3.94 -18.70 -7.09
C LEU A 90 -4.54 -18.18 -5.77
N TRP A 91 -5.85 -18.05 -5.64
CA TRP A 91 -6.44 -17.56 -4.39
C TRP A 91 -6.92 -18.68 -3.46
N GLY A 92 -7.45 -19.79 -3.99
CA GLY A 92 -7.99 -20.87 -3.17
C GLY A 92 -9.04 -20.39 -2.17
N MET A 93 -8.73 -20.50 -0.87
CA MET A 93 -9.60 -20.06 0.23
C MET A 93 -9.38 -18.60 0.68
N ARG A 94 -8.43 -17.88 0.06
CA ARG A 94 -8.21 -16.45 0.35
C ARG A 94 -9.47 -15.66 0.04
N ARG A 95 -9.77 -14.69 0.90
CA ARG A 95 -10.95 -13.83 0.75
C ARG A 95 -10.63 -12.71 -0.23
N VAL A 96 -11.47 -12.57 -1.25
CA VAL A 96 -11.38 -11.51 -2.26
C VAL A 96 -12.60 -10.62 -2.14
N ARG A 97 -12.43 -9.31 -2.32
CA ARG A 97 -13.54 -8.37 -2.45
C ARG A 97 -14.25 -8.57 -3.79
N PHE A 98 -15.50 -9.02 -3.73
CA PHE A 98 -16.40 -9.08 -4.86
C PHE A 98 -17.33 -7.87 -4.82
N PHE A 99 -17.25 -7.05 -5.86
CA PHE A 99 -18.24 -6.01 -6.10
C PHE A 99 -19.58 -6.65 -6.47
N TYR A 100 -20.66 -6.19 -5.85
CA TYR A 100 -22.00 -6.52 -6.31
C TYR A 100 -22.86 -5.27 -6.43
N TRP A 101 -23.80 -5.34 -7.36
CA TRP A 101 -24.79 -4.31 -7.60
C TRP A 101 -26.18 -4.94 -7.56
N LEU A 102 -27.03 -4.49 -6.63
CA LEU A 102 -28.42 -4.94 -6.55
C LEU A 102 -29.33 -3.73 -6.77
N VAL A 103 -29.69 -3.49 -8.03
CA VAL A 103 -30.55 -2.39 -8.54
C VAL A 103 -30.03 -0.99 -8.18
N VAL A 104 -30.06 -0.61 -6.89
CA VAL A 104 -29.57 0.68 -6.36
C VAL A 104 -28.55 0.53 -5.23
N ILE A 105 -28.29 -0.70 -4.75
CA ILE A 105 -27.31 -0.97 -3.69
C ILE A 105 -25.99 -1.35 -4.34
N PHE A 106 -24.95 -0.58 -4.04
CA PHE A 106 -23.57 -0.84 -4.45
C PHE A 106 -22.75 -1.14 -3.21
N ASP A 107 -22.22 -2.35 -3.12
CA ASP A 107 -21.39 -2.73 -1.99
C ASP A 107 -20.41 -3.85 -2.38
N TYR A 108 -19.57 -4.26 -1.44
CA TYR A 108 -18.56 -5.28 -1.63
C TYR A 108 -18.78 -6.40 -0.61
N VAL A 109 -18.82 -7.64 -1.08
CA VAL A 109 -18.79 -8.82 -0.22
C VAL A 109 -17.40 -9.45 -0.29
N ARG A 110 -16.84 -9.79 0.87
CA ARG A 110 -15.60 -10.57 0.93
C ARG A 110 -15.94 -12.05 1.09
N ALA A 111 -15.63 -12.84 0.08
CA ALA A 111 -15.85 -14.28 0.10
C ALA A 111 -14.58 -15.02 -0.34
N PRO A 112 -14.39 -16.30 0.04
CA PRO A 112 -13.32 -17.11 -0.52
C PRO A 112 -13.38 -17.12 -2.04
N ALA A 113 -12.25 -16.98 -2.72
CA ALA A 113 -12.18 -16.96 -4.18
C ALA A 113 -12.88 -18.17 -4.83
N LEU A 114 -12.75 -19.35 -4.22
CA LEU A 114 -13.40 -20.57 -4.68
C LEU A 114 -14.93 -20.47 -4.71
N TRP A 115 -15.55 -19.55 -3.96
CA TRP A 115 -17.00 -19.35 -4.00
C TRP A 115 -17.46 -18.76 -5.33
N LEU A 116 -16.62 -18.05 -6.07
CA LEU A 116 -16.94 -17.55 -7.41
C LEU A 116 -17.13 -18.71 -8.42
N LEU A 117 -16.48 -19.84 -8.18
CA LEU A 117 -16.61 -21.04 -9.02
C LEU A 117 -18.03 -21.61 -8.99
N LEU A 118 -18.72 -21.55 -7.85
CA LEU A 118 -20.05 -22.13 -7.66
C LEU A 118 -21.13 -21.49 -8.55
N PRO A 119 -21.36 -20.16 -8.54
CA PRO A 119 -22.33 -19.52 -9.42
C PRO A 119 -21.90 -19.63 -10.89
N TRP A 120 -20.60 -19.61 -11.20
CA TRP A 120 -20.11 -19.80 -12.57
C TRP A 120 -20.44 -21.21 -13.09
N LEU A 121 -20.14 -22.25 -12.30
CA LEU A 121 -20.45 -23.64 -12.66
C LEU A 121 -21.97 -23.87 -12.70
N GLY A 122 -22.72 -23.27 -11.78
CA GLY A 122 -24.18 -23.30 -11.79
C GLY A 122 -24.77 -22.68 -13.07
N TRP A 123 -24.21 -21.55 -13.52
CA TRP A 123 -24.60 -20.91 -14.77
C TRP A 123 -24.26 -21.77 -16.00
N GLU A 124 -23.09 -22.39 -16.03
CA GLU A 124 -22.70 -23.34 -17.09
C GLU A 124 -23.66 -24.52 -17.16
N LEU A 125 -23.92 -25.19 -16.02
CA LEU A 125 -24.85 -26.32 -15.95
C LEU A 125 -26.27 -25.92 -16.35
N ALA A 126 -26.76 -24.77 -15.87
CA ALA A 126 -28.06 -24.25 -16.27
C ALA A 126 -28.12 -23.97 -17.77
N SER A 127 -27.07 -23.37 -18.34
CA SER A 127 -26.99 -23.09 -19.78
C SER A 127 -26.98 -24.38 -20.60
N MET A 128 -26.30 -25.43 -20.12
CA MET A 128 -26.27 -26.74 -20.76
C MET A 128 -27.65 -27.40 -20.81
N VAL A 129 -28.45 -27.25 -19.75
CA VAL A 129 -29.79 -27.85 -19.66
C VAL A 129 -30.85 -27.01 -20.38
N LEU A 130 -30.78 -25.69 -20.26
CA LEU A 130 -31.81 -24.77 -20.77
C LEU A 130 -31.59 -24.40 -22.25
N ASN A 131 -30.36 -24.48 -22.75
CA ASN A 131 -30.02 -24.11 -24.13
C ASN A 131 -29.14 -25.19 -24.82
N PRO A 132 -29.64 -26.43 -24.96
CA PRO A 132 -28.85 -27.53 -25.52
C PRO A 132 -28.37 -27.27 -26.97
N ASP A 133 -29.13 -26.46 -27.73
CA ASP A 133 -28.81 -26.13 -29.13
C ASP A 133 -27.91 -24.89 -29.28
N ALA A 134 -27.52 -24.21 -28.19
CA ALA A 134 -26.73 -22.98 -28.26
C ALA A 134 -25.28 -23.18 -28.75
N GLY A 135 -24.84 -24.43 -28.93
CA GLY A 135 -23.49 -24.73 -29.45
C GLY A 135 -22.36 -24.30 -28.50
N ILE A 136 -22.65 -24.14 -27.21
CA ILE A 136 -21.67 -23.75 -26.19
C ILE A 136 -20.71 -24.91 -25.93
N GLY A 137 -19.40 -24.66 -26.09
CA GLY A 137 -18.36 -25.67 -25.89
C GLY A 137 -18.03 -25.89 -24.42
N PHE A 138 -18.93 -26.54 -23.66
CA PHE A 138 -18.71 -26.90 -22.25
C PHE A 138 -17.41 -27.70 -22.04
N ASP A 139 -17.09 -28.56 -22.99
CA ASP A 139 -15.83 -29.29 -23.09
C ASP A 139 -14.63 -28.36 -23.24
N ALA A 140 -14.73 -27.32 -24.06
CA ALA A 140 -13.69 -26.30 -24.18
C ALA A 140 -13.51 -25.48 -22.89
N HIS A 141 -14.59 -25.20 -22.16
CA HIS A 141 -14.53 -24.54 -20.86
C HIS A 141 -13.84 -25.42 -19.81
N ALA A 142 -14.21 -26.70 -19.74
CA ALA A 142 -13.57 -27.67 -18.84
C ALA A 142 -12.08 -27.82 -19.15
N GLY A 143 -11.72 -28.02 -20.42
CA GLY A 143 -10.33 -28.11 -20.85
C GLY A 143 -9.53 -26.83 -20.58
N GLY A 144 -10.14 -25.66 -20.82
CA GLY A 144 -9.54 -24.37 -20.51
C GLY A 144 -9.26 -24.21 -19.03
N MET A 145 -10.25 -24.50 -18.18
CA MET A 145 -10.12 -24.45 -16.72
C MET A 145 -9.02 -25.38 -16.21
N MET A 146 -8.95 -26.63 -16.70
CA MET A 146 -7.89 -27.56 -16.35
C MET A 146 -6.51 -27.05 -16.78
N ALA A 147 -6.38 -26.56 -18.01
CA ALA A 147 -5.12 -26.02 -18.52
C ALA A 147 -4.66 -24.80 -17.71
N GLY A 148 -5.56 -23.86 -17.44
CA GLY A 148 -5.29 -22.68 -16.61
C GLY A 148 -4.88 -23.03 -15.19
N ALA A 149 -5.56 -24.00 -14.56
CA ALA A 149 -5.19 -24.49 -13.24
C ALA A 149 -3.79 -25.11 -13.22
N LEU A 150 -3.45 -25.95 -14.20
CA LEU A 150 -2.12 -26.56 -14.32
C LEU A 150 -1.02 -25.52 -14.51
N LEU A 151 -1.25 -24.53 -15.40
CA LEU A 151 -0.32 -23.41 -15.61
C LEU A 151 -0.12 -22.61 -14.33
N ALA A 152 -1.20 -22.31 -13.60
CA ALA A 152 -1.14 -21.59 -12.33
C ALA A 152 -0.41 -22.37 -11.23
N VAL A 153 -0.54 -23.71 -11.18
CA VAL A 153 0.28 -24.55 -10.28
C VAL A 153 1.76 -24.39 -10.61
N GLY A 154 2.13 -24.37 -11.89
CA GLY A 154 3.50 -24.11 -12.35
C GLY A 154 4.01 -22.74 -11.89
N VAL A 155 3.26 -21.67 -12.17
CA VAL A 155 3.58 -20.30 -11.73
C VAL A 155 3.81 -20.24 -10.22
N ARG A 156 2.90 -20.82 -9.44
CA ARG A 156 3.01 -20.83 -7.97
C ARG A 156 4.26 -21.58 -7.50
N ARG A 157 4.56 -22.75 -8.09
CA ARG A 157 5.74 -23.54 -7.73
C ARG A 157 7.04 -22.79 -8.02
N MET A 158 7.05 -21.96 -9.05
CA MET A 158 8.18 -21.10 -9.40
C MET A 158 8.22 -19.79 -8.61
N GLY A 159 7.21 -19.49 -7.79
CA GLY A 159 7.12 -18.24 -7.04
C GLY A 159 6.93 -17.00 -7.90
N TRP A 160 6.35 -17.14 -9.10
CA TRP A 160 6.13 -16.02 -10.02
C TRP A 160 4.85 -15.23 -9.74
N GLU A 161 4.09 -15.62 -8.71
CA GLU A 161 2.90 -14.91 -8.24
C GLU A 161 3.30 -13.69 -7.39
N LYS A 162 2.67 -12.54 -7.63
CA LYS A 162 2.79 -11.32 -6.84
C LYS A 162 1.97 -11.44 -5.57
N ARG A 163 2.49 -12.14 -4.58
CA ARG A 163 1.82 -12.37 -3.28
C ARG A 163 1.37 -11.09 -2.59
N GLU A 164 2.16 -10.03 -2.71
CA GLU A 164 1.82 -8.73 -2.13
C GLU A 164 0.45 -8.21 -2.60
N PHE A 165 0.18 -8.27 -3.90
CA PHE A 165 -1.13 -7.89 -4.46
C PHE A 165 -2.26 -8.79 -3.91
N MET A 166 -2.00 -10.09 -3.80
CA MET A 166 -3.01 -11.07 -3.38
C MET A 166 -3.34 -10.97 -1.89
N ASP A 167 -2.36 -10.59 -1.07
CA ASP A 167 -2.47 -10.50 0.38
C ASP A 167 -2.93 -9.10 0.82
N GLU A 168 -3.15 -8.15 -0.10
CA GLU A 168 -3.57 -6.77 0.21
C GLU A 168 -4.93 -6.73 0.93
N ASP A 169 -5.92 -7.50 0.46
CA ASP A 169 -7.25 -7.56 1.05
C ASP A 169 -7.23 -8.15 2.48
N GLU A 170 -6.44 -9.20 2.71
CA GLU A 170 -6.28 -9.86 4.02
C GLU A 170 -5.47 -9.00 4.99
N ARG A 171 -4.41 -8.33 4.51
CA ARG A 171 -3.66 -7.33 5.30
C ARG A 171 -4.58 -6.20 5.76
N GLY A 172 -5.37 -5.64 4.84
CA GLY A 172 -6.34 -4.61 5.18
C GLY A 172 -7.39 -5.06 6.21
N GLU A 173 -7.86 -6.32 6.17
CA GLU A 173 -8.76 -6.87 7.20
C GLU A 173 -8.08 -7.00 8.56
N THR A 174 -6.83 -7.48 8.57
CA THR A 174 -6.03 -7.64 9.78
C THR A 174 -5.76 -6.28 10.42
N ASP A 175 -5.36 -5.29 9.63
CA ASP A 175 -5.10 -3.94 10.08
C ASP A 175 -6.35 -3.26 10.64
N LEU A 176 -7.51 -3.44 9.98
CA LEU A 176 -8.78 -2.90 10.48
C LEU A 176 -9.12 -3.49 11.85
N ARG A 177 -9.02 -4.82 12.01
CA ARG A 177 -9.27 -5.49 13.30
C ARG A 177 -8.29 -5.05 14.37
N LEU A 178 -7.00 -4.91 14.04
CA LEU A 178 -5.99 -4.41 14.97
C LEU A 178 -6.29 -2.97 15.40
N ARG A 179 -6.70 -2.09 14.46
CA ARG A 179 -7.10 -0.71 14.77
C ARG A 179 -8.31 -0.67 15.71
N GLU A 180 -9.34 -1.46 15.44
CA GLU A 180 -10.54 -1.57 16.29
C GLU A 180 -10.18 -2.08 17.70
N GLN A 181 -9.38 -3.13 17.80
CA GLN A 181 -8.93 -3.67 19.08
C GLN A 181 -8.05 -2.68 19.86
N ALA A 182 -7.15 -1.97 19.17
CA ALA A 182 -6.29 -0.97 19.79
C ALA A 182 -7.11 0.21 20.32
N ALA A 183 -8.09 0.68 19.54
CA ALA A 183 -9.01 1.74 19.96
C ALA A 183 -9.89 1.30 21.15
N ALA A 184 -10.40 0.06 21.13
CA ALA A 184 -11.16 -0.50 22.26
C ALA A 184 -10.29 -0.62 23.52
N ALA A 185 -9.03 -1.06 23.38
CA ALA A 185 -8.08 -1.14 24.49
C ALA A 185 -7.77 0.25 25.07
N MET A 186 -7.61 1.27 24.23
CA MET A 186 -7.48 2.67 24.67
C MET A 186 -8.70 3.15 25.44
N GLY A 187 -9.92 2.89 24.93
CA GLY A 187 -11.17 3.25 25.59
C GLY A 187 -11.37 2.56 26.94
N ALA A 188 -10.90 1.33 27.07
CA ALA A 188 -10.88 0.57 28.32
C ALA A 188 -9.72 0.92 29.26
N LEU A 189 -8.89 1.93 28.91
CA LEU A 189 -7.67 2.33 29.64
C LEU A 189 -6.64 1.20 29.80
N ASN A 190 -6.69 0.18 28.94
CA ASN A 190 -5.70 -0.88 28.88
C ASN A 190 -4.55 -0.48 27.94
N PHE A 191 -3.72 0.45 28.42
CA PHE A 191 -2.63 1.03 27.63
C PHE A 191 -1.57 0.01 27.22
N GLY A 192 -1.39 -1.08 27.98
CA GLY A 192 -0.42 -2.12 27.63
C GLY A 192 -0.83 -2.97 26.43
N LEU A 193 -2.10 -3.36 26.38
CA LEU A 193 -2.63 -4.03 25.20
C LEU A 193 -2.66 -3.06 24.01
N ALA A 194 -3.12 -1.82 24.22
CA ALA A 194 -3.16 -0.79 23.17
C ALA A 194 -1.77 -0.54 22.56
N LEU A 195 -0.74 -0.39 23.39
CA LEU A 195 0.62 -0.17 22.92
C LEU A 195 1.14 -1.38 22.11
N THR A 196 0.87 -2.60 22.57
CA THR A 196 1.26 -3.82 21.85
C THR A 196 0.62 -3.89 20.46
N LEU A 197 -0.66 -3.52 20.35
CA LEU A 197 -1.39 -3.52 19.08
C LEU A 197 -0.91 -2.38 18.16
N TYR A 198 -0.68 -1.18 18.70
CA TYR A 198 -0.11 -0.07 17.94
C TYR A 198 1.34 -0.29 17.53
N ASP A 199 2.13 -1.05 18.30
CA ASP A 199 3.49 -1.45 17.90
C ASP A 199 3.45 -2.36 16.66
N GLN A 200 2.48 -3.28 16.56
CA GLN A 200 2.28 -4.11 15.37
C GLN A 200 1.88 -3.26 14.16
N LEU A 201 0.88 -2.38 14.33
CA LEU A 201 0.43 -1.46 13.28
C LEU A 201 1.55 -0.50 12.83
N ALA A 202 2.32 0.04 13.76
CA ALA A 202 3.43 0.96 13.46
C ALA A 202 4.61 0.28 12.75
N ALA A 203 4.78 -1.04 12.94
CA ALA A 203 5.77 -1.81 12.21
C ALA A 203 5.35 -2.07 10.76
N ALA A 204 4.04 -2.26 10.52
CA ALA A 204 3.48 -2.42 9.18
C ALA A 204 3.37 -1.09 8.41
N HIS A 205 3.05 0.00 9.11
CA HIS A 205 2.78 1.33 8.54
C HIS A 205 3.63 2.41 9.23
N PRO A 206 4.97 2.40 9.07
CA PRO A 206 5.87 3.31 9.78
C PRO A 206 5.66 4.80 9.44
N GLU A 207 5.14 5.10 8.25
CA GLU A 207 4.88 6.44 7.74
C GLU A 207 3.52 7.04 8.12
N GLU A 208 2.59 6.22 8.63
CA GLU A 208 1.26 6.69 9.01
C GLU A 208 1.28 7.49 10.32
N ALA A 209 1.05 8.80 10.21
CA ALA A 209 1.12 9.70 11.35
C ALA A 209 0.09 9.38 12.45
N GLU A 210 -1.12 9.00 12.07
CA GLU A 210 -2.19 8.66 13.02
C GLU A 210 -1.79 7.47 13.91
N ILE A 211 -1.22 6.42 13.32
CA ILE A 211 -0.75 5.24 14.05
C ILE A 211 0.39 5.62 15.01
N GLN A 212 1.41 6.35 14.53
CA GLN A 212 2.55 6.74 15.39
C GLN A 212 2.11 7.64 16.55
N VAL A 213 1.19 8.56 16.31
CA VAL A 213 0.64 9.43 17.36
C VAL A 213 -0.20 8.63 18.35
N ALA A 214 -1.03 7.70 17.90
CA ALA A 214 -1.83 6.85 18.78
C ALA A 214 -0.94 5.93 19.64
N ARG A 215 0.12 5.38 19.04
CA ARG A 215 1.16 4.63 19.73
C ARG A 215 1.86 5.46 20.81
N TYR A 216 2.24 6.70 20.50
CA TYR A 216 2.82 7.62 21.50
C TYR A 216 1.86 7.86 22.66
N ARG A 217 0.57 8.09 22.38
CA ARG A 217 -0.45 8.26 23.42
C ARG A 217 -0.57 7.02 24.30
N ALA A 218 -0.58 5.82 23.73
CA ALA A 218 -0.59 4.58 24.51
C ALA A 218 0.67 4.44 25.38
N ALA A 219 1.85 4.71 24.81
CA ALA A 219 3.13 4.65 25.53
C ALA A 219 3.21 5.66 26.68
N LYS A 220 2.67 6.87 26.52
CA LYS A 220 2.68 7.93 27.55
C LYS A 220 2.07 7.48 28.87
N TYR A 221 0.99 6.71 28.82
CA TYR A 221 0.28 6.24 30.01
C TYR A 221 0.82 4.92 30.56
N GLN A 222 1.86 4.36 29.93
CA GLN A 222 2.49 3.11 30.34
C GLN A 222 3.94 3.34 30.80
N GLN A 223 4.42 2.53 31.75
CA GLN A 223 5.84 2.48 32.13
C GLN A 223 6.42 1.18 31.52
N PRO A 224 7.51 1.23 30.73
CA PRO A 224 8.70 2.03 31.03
C PRO A 224 8.95 3.27 30.15
N PRO A 225 9.69 4.28 30.67
CA PRO A 225 10.05 5.52 29.96
C PRO A 225 10.70 5.34 28.58
N ALA A 226 11.39 4.23 28.34
CA ALA A 226 12.06 3.95 27.07
C ALA A 226 11.08 3.80 25.89
N GLN A 227 9.85 3.35 26.14
CA GLN A 227 8.82 3.21 25.10
C GLN A 227 8.31 4.58 24.64
N ILE A 228 8.18 5.53 25.58
CA ILE A 228 7.81 6.93 25.30
C ILE A 228 8.86 7.57 24.39
N ASP A 229 10.15 7.41 24.73
CA ASP A 229 11.26 7.96 23.94
C ASP A 229 11.28 7.41 22.51
N ARG A 230 11.01 6.11 22.36
CA ARG A 230 10.93 5.44 21.05
C ARG A 230 9.73 5.94 20.24
N ALA A 231 8.54 6.02 20.84
CA ALA A 231 7.33 6.45 20.15
C ALA A 231 7.40 7.93 19.76
N ALA A 232 7.90 8.80 20.65
CA ALA A 232 8.14 10.20 20.35
C ALA A 232 9.15 10.36 19.20
N SER A 233 10.25 9.59 19.21
CA SER A 233 11.23 9.60 18.11
C SER A 233 10.61 9.24 16.77
N ALA A 234 9.70 8.25 16.73
CA ALA A 234 9.03 7.84 15.51
C ALA A 234 8.14 8.97 14.94
N VAL A 235 7.34 9.62 15.79
CA VAL A 235 6.49 10.75 15.36
C VAL A 235 7.34 11.91 14.83
N LEU A 236 8.40 12.30 15.53
CA LEU A 236 9.25 13.43 15.12
C LEU A 236 10.07 13.13 13.86
N ALA A 237 10.29 11.86 13.54
CA ALA A 237 10.96 11.44 12.31
C ALA A 237 10.02 11.42 11.08
N LEU A 238 8.69 11.52 11.26
CA LEU A 238 7.73 11.47 10.17
C LEU A 238 7.96 12.56 9.13
N ARG A 239 7.72 12.20 7.88
CA ARG A 239 7.68 13.10 6.73
C ARG A 239 6.25 13.20 6.22
N GLY A 240 5.87 14.36 5.72
CA GLY A 240 4.52 14.54 5.19
C GLY A 240 4.10 16.00 5.03
N PRO A 241 2.81 16.26 4.76
CA PRO A 241 2.26 17.61 4.64
C PRO A 241 2.31 18.38 5.97
N ASP A 242 1.97 19.68 5.94
CA ASP A 242 2.00 20.56 7.13
C ASP A 242 1.12 20.06 8.29
N ALA A 243 0.02 19.35 7.99
CA ALA A 243 -0.83 18.72 9.00
C ALA A 243 -0.04 17.76 9.92
N VAL A 244 0.94 17.03 9.38
CA VAL A 244 1.83 16.15 10.17
C VAL A 244 2.72 16.98 11.09
N THR A 245 3.20 18.15 10.65
CA THR A 245 4.03 19.06 11.46
C THR A 245 3.27 19.55 12.70
N THR A 246 1.97 19.83 12.57
CA THR A 246 1.12 20.19 13.71
C THR A 246 1.01 19.05 14.73
N GLN A 247 0.85 17.80 14.26
CA GLN A 247 0.83 16.64 15.16
C GLN A 247 2.20 16.42 15.83
N GLN A 248 3.30 16.59 15.09
CA GLN A 248 4.67 16.52 15.64
C GLN A 248 4.89 17.56 16.73
N LEU A 249 4.40 18.78 16.54
CA LEU A 249 4.51 19.85 17.54
C LEU A 249 3.72 19.55 18.81
N HIS A 250 2.50 19.02 18.68
CA HIS A 250 1.71 18.58 19.84
C HIS A 250 2.44 17.49 20.63
N VAL A 251 2.95 16.46 19.94
CA VAL A 251 3.71 15.37 20.59
C VAL A 251 5.00 15.89 21.22
N TRP A 252 5.72 16.81 20.57
CA TRP A 252 6.94 17.40 21.12
C TRP A 252 6.69 18.16 22.43
N ASN A 253 5.69 19.05 22.45
CA ASN A 253 5.36 19.83 23.64
C ASN A 253 4.97 18.92 24.81
N ASP A 254 4.10 17.95 24.54
CA ASP A 254 3.64 16.96 25.52
C ASP A 254 4.79 16.09 26.05
N TYR A 255 5.68 15.65 25.17
CA TYR A 255 6.85 14.85 25.52
C TYR A 255 7.83 15.63 26.40
N MET A 256 8.08 16.90 26.08
CA MET A 256 8.99 17.75 26.84
C MET A 256 8.45 18.08 28.24
N GLU A 257 7.13 18.21 28.37
CA GLU A 257 6.46 18.30 29.68
C GLU A 257 6.66 17.01 30.49
N ALA A 258 6.37 15.86 29.89
CA ALA A 258 6.52 14.54 30.55
C ALA A 258 7.97 14.22 30.97
N LYS A 259 8.98 14.73 30.24
CA LYS A 259 10.41 14.49 30.49
C LYS A 259 11.10 15.62 31.26
N ALA A 260 10.35 16.57 31.83
CA ALA A 260 10.89 17.72 32.55
C ALA A 260 12.00 18.46 31.76
N GLN A 261 11.75 18.68 30.47
CA GLN A 261 12.65 19.36 29.53
C GLN A 261 13.99 18.63 29.24
N ARG A 262 14.09 17.32 29.53
CA ARG A 262 15.27 16.48 29.28
C ARG A 262 14.98 15.37 28.26
N PRO A 263 15.01 15.67 26.96
CA PRO A 263 14.69 14.69 25.92
C PRO A 263 15.76 13.59 25.82
N SER A 264 15.32 12.37 25.52
CA SER A 264 16.16 11.21 25.19
C SER A 264 15.88 10.67 23.78
N VAL A 265 15.20 11.47 22.95
CA VAL A 265 14.85 11.22 21.55
C VAL A 265 16.11 11.20 20.68
N SER A 266 16.09 10.41 19.60
CA SER A 266 17.20 10.41 18.64
C SER A 266 17.47 11.80 18.05
N ALA A 267 18.76 12.16 17.92
CA ALA A 267 19.18 13.44 17.35
C ALA A 267 18.67 13.62 15.90
N SER A 268 18.67 12.56 15.10
CA SER A 268 18.19 12.59 13.71
C SER A 268 16.70 12.95 13.60
N ALA A 269 15.86 12.44 14.51
CA ALA A 269 14.44 12.81 14.53
C ALA A 269 14.24 14.28 14.88
N LEU A 270 14.98 14.79 15.87
CA LEU A 270 14.93 16.21 16.25
C LEU A 270 15.42 17.13 15.13
N PHE A 271 16.39 16.69 14.32
CA PHE A 271 16.83 17.46 13.16
C PHE A 271 15.79 17.56 12.08
N ASN A 272 15.26 16.42 11.65
CA ASN A 272 14.24 16.39 10.61
C ASN A 272 13.03 17.24 11.05
N PHE A 273 12.68 17.19 12.33
CA PHE A 273 11.62 18.02 12.87
C PHE A 273 11.97 19.51 12.88
N LEU A 274 13.18 19.89 13.32
CA LEU A 274 13.65 21.30 13.31
C LEU A 274 13.67 21.88 11.89
N GLU A 275 14.20 21.13 10.92
CA GLU A 275 14.24 21.53 9.52
C GLU A 275 12.82 21.79 8.99
N ARG A 276 11.87 20.88 9.27
CA ARG A 276 10.46 21.06 8.90
C ARG A 276 9.81 22.29 9.54
N LEU A 277 10.13 22.59 10.80
CA LEU A 277 9.61 23.80 11.45
C LEU A 277 10.15 25.08 10.80
N ILE A 278 11.43 25.10 10.44
CA ILE A 278 12.06 26.23 9.75
C ILE A 278 11.49 26.39 8.34
N ASP A 279 11.36 25.31 7.57
CA ASP A 279 10.81 25.34 6.21
C ASP A 279 9.33 25.74 6.20
N GLY A 280 8.58 25.34 7.22
CA GLY A 280 7.18 25.72 7.43
C GLY A 280 6.96 27.10 8.07
N GLY A 281 8.03 27.88 8.32
CA GLY A 281 7.96 29.21 8.93
C GLY A 281 7.47 29.24 10.38
N ARG A 282 7.50 28.11 11.09
CA ARG A 282 7.11 27.99 12.51
C ARG A 282 8.29 28.38 13.41
N LEU A 283 8.68 29.66 13.36
CA LEU A 283 9.94 30.16 13.92
C LEU A 283 10.05 30.03 15.45
N GLU A 284 8.98 30.31 16.19
CA GLU A 284 9.01 30.27 17.67
C GLU A 284 9.18 28.83 18.21
N PRO A 285 8.43 27.80 17.72
CA PRO A 285 8.75 26.40 18.03
C PRO A 285 10.14 25.96 17.60
N ALA A 286 10.59 26.39 16.41
CA ALA A 286 11.92 26.07 15.90
C ALA A 286 13.02 26.60 16.82
N GLU A 287 12.86 27.84 17.29
CA GLU A 287 13.79 28.44 18.26
C GLU A 287 13.83 27.64 19.57
N ARG A 288 12.67 27.30 20.16
CA ARG A 288 12.62 26.50 21.39
C ARG A 288 13.32 25.15 21.24
N LEU A 289 13.10 24.46 20.12
CA LEU A 289 13.75 23.19 19.82
C LEU A 289 15.26 23.36 19.61
N LEU A 290 15.69 24.41 18.92
CA LEU A 290 17.11 24.73 18.71
C LEU A 290 17.81 25.02 20.05
N GLN A 291 17.17 25.75 20.97
CA GLN A 291 17.69 25.98 22.33
C GLN A 291 17.87 24.65 23.10
N ALA A 292 16.90 23.74 23.00
CA ALA A 292 16.99 22.42 23.64
C ALA A 292 18.15 21.60 23.06
N LEU A 293 18.33 21.58 21.74
CA LEU A 293 19.42 20.89 21.06
C LEU A 293 20.80 21.47 21.40
N ALA A 294 20.92 22.79 21.51
CA ALA A 294 22.18 23.47 21.85
C ALA A 294 22.68 23.12 23.27
N ARG A 295 21.76 22.75 24.18
CA ARG A 295 22.05 22.34 25.56
C ARG A 295 22.41 20.85 25.70
N MET A 296 22.27 20.05 24.65
CA MET A 296 22.60 18.61 24.71
C MET A 296 24.12 18.38 24.86
N PRO A 297 24.54 17.34 25.62
CA PRO A 297 25.97 17.02 25.81
C PRO A 297 26.68 16.72 24.49
N THR A 298 26.04 15.95 23.62
CA THR A 298 26.53 15.63 22.28
C THR A 298 25.81 16.48 21.25
N ARG A 299 26.42 17.60 20.88
CA ARG A 299 25.90 18.49 19.84
C ARG A 299 26.14 17.88 18.47
N PRO A 300 25.14 17.80 17.59
CA PRO A 300 25.37 17.17 16.31
C PRO A 300 25.90 18.18 15.28
N ALA A 301 26.72 17.71 14.34
CA ALA A 301 27.57 18.55 13.50
C ALA A 301 26.81 19.57 12.62
N ARG A 302 25.57 19.28 12.23
CA ARG A 302 24.75 20.15 11.35
C ARG A 302 23.98 21.25 12.11
N LEU A 303 24.02 21.27 13.44
CA LEU A 303 23.28 22.24 14.26
C LEU A 303 23.57 23.72 13.89
N PRO A 304 24.82 24.14 13.60
CA PRO A 304 25.11 25.50 13.16
C PRO A 304 24.41 25.90 11.83
N GLN A 305 24.25 24.96 10.91
CA GLN A 305 23.63 25.23 9.60
C GLN A 305 22.14 25.52 9.75
N LEU A 306 21.45 24.76 10.61
CA LEU A 306 20.04 24.98 10.91
C LEU A 306 19.80 26.23 11.75
N ALA A 307 20.71 26.54 12.69
CA ALA A 307 20.68 27.81 13.41
C ALA A 307 20.83 29.01 12.45
N LEU A 308 21.73 28.92 11.45
CA LEU A 308 21.85 29.94 10.42
C LEU A 308 20.60 30.05 9.54
N ALA A 309 19.97 28.92 9.20
CA ALA A 309 18.71 28.90 8.45
C ALA A 309 17.58 29.60 9.23
N LEU A 310 17.44 29.33 10.53
CA LEU A 310 16.49 30.01 11.40
C LEU A 310 16.77 31.52 11.48
N VAL A 311 18.03 31.91 11.70
CA VAL A 311 18.46 33.33 11.81
C VAL A 311 18.09 34.13 10.56
N ARG A 312 18.19 33.53 9.37
CA ARG A 312 17.82 34.19 8.10
C ARG A 312 16.33 34.50 7.99
N GLN A 313 15.49 33.74 8.66
CA GLN A 313 14.04 33.94 8.67
C GLN A 313 13.55 34.79 9.84
N LEU A 314 14.37 34.96 10.90
CA LEU A 314 14.03 35.81 12.04
C LEU A 314 14.07 37.31 11.67
N PRO A 315 13.14 38.13 12.22
CA PRO A 315 13.15 39.58 12.03
C PRO A 315 14.49 40.20 12.45
N ALA A 316 14.95 41.24 11.72
CA ALA A 316 16.24 41.87 11.97
C ALA A 316 16.40 42.41 13.40
N GLN A 317 15.32 42.94 13.97
CA GLN A 317 15.29 43.53 15.32
C GLN A 317 14.99 42.49 16.42
N ALA A 318 14.79 41.22 16.08
CA ALA A 318 14.47 40.20 17.08
C ALA A 318 15.67 39.93 18.00
N PRO A 319 15.53 40.01 19.34
CA PRO A 319 16.62 39.70 20.28
C PRO A 319 17.21 38.30 20.07
N SER A 320 16.34 37.33 19.75
CA SER A 320 16.70 35.96 19.38
C SER A 320 17.71 35.92 18.24
N ARG A 321 17.56 36.78 17.22
CA ARG A 321 18.47 36.81 16.07
C ARG A 321 19.89 37.20 16.48
N ALA A 322 20.02 38.23 17.31
CA ALA A 322 21.32 38.68 17.84
C ALA A 322 21.98 37.61 18.72
N HIS A 323 21.18 36.94 19.57
CA HIS A 323 21.64 35.82 20.40
C HIS A 323 22.23 34.68 19.54
N TRP A 324 21.49 34.21 18.53
CA TRP A 324 21.94 33.10 17.68
C TRP A 324 23.12 33.45 16.78
N LEU A 325 23.21 34.69 16.29
CA LEU A 325 24.40 35.15 15.55
C LEU A 325 25.65 35.11 16.42
N THR A 326 25.55 35.58 17.66
CA THR A 326 26.65 35.51 18.64
C THR A 326 27.01 34.05 18.93
N TRP A 327 26.00 33.20 19.15
CA TRP A 327 26.22 31.77 19.39
C TRP A 327 26.93 31.08 18.22
N LEU A 328 26.56 31.40 16.97
CA LEU A 328 27.18 30.85 15.76
C LEU A 328 28.66 31.20 15.65
N GLN A 329 29.04 32.43 15.98
CA GLN A 329 30.44 32.88 15.97
C GLN A 329 31.32 32.12 16.98
N THR A 330 30.72 31.57 18.05
CA THR A 330 31.46 30.77 19.04
C THR A 330 31.63 29.29 18.65
N GLN A 331 30.96 28.81 17.59
CA GLN A 331 31.03 27.40 17.18
C GLN A 331 32.29 27.11 16.36
N LYS A 332 33.21 26.31 16.92
CA LYS A 332 34.47 25.90 16.24
C LYS A 332 34.30 24.82 15.16
N VAL A 333 33.11 24.23 15.03
CA VAL A 333 32.85 23.01 14.25
C VAL A 333 32.38 23.31 12.81
N ASP A 334 31.91 24.53 12.53
CA ASP A 334 31.48 24.95 11.18
C ASP A 334 31.97 26.38 10.87
N PRO A 335 33.20 26.54 10.33
CA PRO A 335 33.78 27.84 10.02
C PRO A 335 32.97 28.64 8.99
N ALA A 336 32.27 27.96 8.07
CA ALA A 336 31.50 28.60 7.02
C ALA A 336 30.19 29.21 7.57
N ALA A 337 29.52 28.51 8.49
CA ALA A 337 28.36 29.05 9.19
C ALA A 337 28.75 30.24 10.09
N ALA A 338 29.88 30.15 10.79
CA ALA A 338 30.40 31.22 11.64
C ALA A 338 30.74 32.50 10.84
N GLU A 339 31.43 32.37 9.70
CA GLU A 339 31.78 33.53 8.86
C GLU A 339 30.53 34.18 8.26
N LYS A 340 29.55 33.38 7.80
CA LYS A 340 28.26 33.92 7.33
C LYS A 340 27.52 34.68 8.43
N ALA A 341 27.54 34.18 9.66
CA ALA A 341 26.95 34.88 10.80
C ALA A 341 27.66 36.22 11.07
N ARG A 342 29.00 36.26 11.00
CA ARG A 342 29.78 37.49 11.15
C ARG A 342 29.39 38.55 10.12
N LEU A 343 29.34 38.17 8.84
CA LEU A 343 28.93 39.07 7.75
C LEU A 343 27.51 39.61 7.93
N ILE A 344 26.57 38.77 8.39
CA ILE A 344 25.19 39.21 8.67
C ILE A 344 25.17 40.24 9.82
N SER A 345 25.97 40.05 10.86
CA SER A 345 26.10 40.99 11.97
C SER A 345 26.71 42.34 11.53
N GLU A 346 27.78 42.30 10.72
CA GLU A 346 28.44 43.50 10.19
C GLU A 346 27.51 44.32 9.29
N LEU A 347 26.76 43.66 8.39
CA LEU A 347 25.78 44.32 7.52
C LEU A 347 24.65 44.96 8.32
N ALA A 348 24.16 44.29 9.37
CA ALA A 348 23.13 44.85 10.24
C ALA A 348 23.62 46.13 10.94
N ALA A 349 24.86 46.13 11.46
CA ALA A 349 25.47 47.28 12.12
C ALA A 349 25.75 48.45 11.17
N ALA A 350 25.98 48.19 9.88
CA ALA A 350 26.17 49.23 8.87
C ALA A 350 24.85 49.87 8.38
N SER A 351 23.70 49.26 8.68
CA SER A 351 22.37 49.64 8.17
C SER A 351 21.45 50.31 9.18
N GLY A 352 21.85 50.38 10.46
CA GLY A 352 21.16 51.11 11.52
C GLY A 352 21.97 52.31 11.95
#